data_AF-A0A8T2IVQ9-F1
#
_entry.id   AF-A0A8T2IVQ9-F1
#
_cell.length_a   1.000
_cell.length_b   1.000
_cell.length_c   1.000
_cell.angle_alpha   90.00
_cell.angle_beta   90.00
_cell.angle_gamma   90.00
#
_symmetry.space_group_name_H-M   'P 1'
#
loop_
_entity.id
_entity.type
_entity.pdbx_description
1 polymer ?
#
loop_
_entity_poly.entity_id
_entity_poly.type
_entity_poly.pdbx_seq_one_letter_code
_entity_poly.pdbx_strand_id
1 'polypeptide(L)'
;MEWLFRRRRVFKTCLSVSLFCATLVTIHKFHLVEERERDKLAVNSRVQHEWVQPENSSNKKTSDSHNAAFKGEGTTAVPPPRWDINVSSCPENSDLRTQSWFKHMDSRFHQFVLHRHCRYFPLILNHPEKCQGKVYLLIVVKSIIEQHDRRDAVRKTWGREKEVDGKQIKTLFLLGTTSLRKDHRNLQRLIEQEDQIHGDILQWDFMDTFFNLTLKEVNFLKWFHIYCPSVQYIFKGDDDIFVNTGNIMDFLEFKRKDPQINLFVGDIISRAAPIRNRQSKYFIPKELYDKPYPVYAGGGGFLMASSLARRLFVASEQIQLFPIDDV
;
A
#
# COMPACT_ATOMS: atom_id res chain seq x y z
N MET A 1 50.83 -26.92 -29.47
CA MET A 1 50.37 -26.39 -28.16
C MET A 1 50.17 -24.88 -28.16
N GLU A 2 51.20 -24.08 -28.45
CA GLU A 2 51.20 -22.61 -28.19
C GLU A 2 50.06 -21.80 -28.85
N TRP A 3 49.64 -22.17 -30.06
CA TRP A 3 48.60 -21.44 -30.81
C TRP A 3 47.29 -21.26 -30.02
N LEU A 4 46.89 -22.28 -29.25
CA LEU A 4 45.69 -22.24 -28.39
C LEU A 4 45.86 -21.29 -27.20
N PHE A 5 47.05 -21.19 -26.63
CA PHE A 5 47.36 -20.23 -25.55
C PHE A 5 47.36 -18.80 -26.06
N ARG A 6 47.95 -18.54 -27.24
CA ARG A 6 47.96 -17.20 -27.86
C ARG A 6 46.52 -16.74 -28.16
N ARG A 7 45.68 -17.62 -28.71
CA ARG A 7 44.25 -17.34 -28.99
C ARG A 7 43.44 -17.08 -27.71
N ARG A 8 43.66 -17.86 -26.63
CA ARG A 8 43.02 -17.61 -25.32
C ARG A 8 43.46 -16.29 -24.66
N ARG A 9 44.73 -15.89 -24.80
CA ARG A 9 45.24 -14.62 -24.23
C ARG A 9 44.62 -13.41 -24.97
N VAL A 10 44.60 -13.45 -26.30
CA VAL A 10 43.95 -12.39 -27.13
C VAL A 10 42.45 -12.28 -26.83
N PHE A 11 41.73 -13.40 -26.69
CA PHE A 11 40.30 -13.37 -26.38
C PHE A 11 40.01 -12.70 -25.03
N LYS A 12 40.82 -12.98 -23.99
CA LYS A 12 40.69 -12.31 -22.68
C LYS A 12 40.94 -10.80 -22.77
N THR A 13 41.94 -10.35 -23.54
CA THR A 13 42.21 -8.91 -23.70
C THR A 13 41.13 -8.20 -24.51
N CYS A 14 40.56 -8.84 -25.55
CA CYS A 14 39.41 -8.29 -26.27
C CYS A 14 38.19 -8.16 -25.35
N LEU A 15 37.94 -9.16 -24.50
CA LEU A 15 36.83 -9.12 -23.55
C LEU A 15 37.00 -7.99 -22.52
N SER A 16 38.19 -7.83 -21.91
CA SER A 16 38.44 -6.75 -20.96
C SER A 16 38.36 -5.36 -21.59
N VAL A 17 38.84 -5.18 -22.83
CA VAL A 17 38.70 -3.92 -23.57
C VAL A 17 37.22 -3.64 -23.88
N SER A 18 36.44 -4.64 -24.29
CA SER A 18 35.01 -4.46 -24.57
C SER A 18 34.21 -4.02 -23.33
N LEU A 19 34.52 -4.58 -22.15
CA LEU A 19 33.94 -4.16 -20.87
C LEU A 19 34.34 -2.74 -20.49
N PHE A 20 35.60 -2.35 -20.67
CA PHE A 20 36.08 -1.00 -20.37
C PHE A 20 35.49 0.06 -21.32
N CYS A 21 35.34 -0.26 -22.60
CA CYS A 21 34.61 0.60 -23.54
C CYS A 21 33.13 0.74 -23.16
N ALA A 22 32.48 -0.35 -22.71
CA ALA A 22 31.10 -0.31 -22.25
C ALA A 22 30.92 0.59 -21.01
N THR A 23 31.83 0.52 -20.02
CA THR A 23 31.76 1.41 -18.84
C THR A 23 32.06 2.86 -19.16
N LEU A 24 32.98 3.16 -20.09
CA LEU A 24 33.17 4.53 -20.58
C LEU A 24 31.94 5.09 -21.30
N VAL A 25 31.26 4.27 -22.11
CA VAL A 25 30.01 4.67 -22.80
C VAL A 25 28.86 4.90 -21.81
N THR A 26 28.74 4.11 -20.73
CA THR A 26 27.72 4.39 -19.70
C THR A 26 28.03 5.64 -18.89
N ILE A 27 29.30 5.88 -18.51
CA ILE A 27 29.73 7.11 -17.82
C ILE A 27 29.46 8.34 -18.69
N HIS A 28 29.84 8.31 -19.97
CA HIS A 28 29.60 9.45 -20.87
C HIS A 28 28.10 9.71 -21.08
N LYS A 29 27.28 8.67 -21.22
CA LYS A 29 25.81 8.82 -21.24
C LYS A 29 25.27 9.41 -19.94
N PHE A 30 25.85 9.09 -18.78
CA PHE A 30 25.42 9.64 -17.50
C PHE A 30 25.68 11.15 -17.40
N HIS A 31 26.87 11.61 -17.79
CA HIS A 31 27.16 13.05 -17.86
C HIS A 31 26.27 13.80 -18.87
N LEU A 32 26.00 13.23 -20.06
CA LEU A 32 25.10 13.83 -21.04
C LEU A 32 23.64 13.93 -20.55
N VAL A 33 23.22 13.10 -19.59
CA VAL A 33 21.94 13.24 -18.89
C VAL A 33 22.02 14.32 -17.81
N GLU A 34 23.10 14.36 -17.03
CA GLU A 34 23.33 15.34 -15.95
C GLU A 34 23.48 16.79 -16.46
N GLU A 35 24.09 16.98 -17.63
CA GLU A 35 24.12 18.28 -18.33
C GLU A 35 22.72 18.66 -18.82
N ARG A 36 21.98 17.72 -19.43
CA ARG A 36 20.60 17.94 -19.90
C ARG A 36 19.61 18.27 -18.77
N GLU A 37 19.80 17.76 -17.56
CA GLU A 37 18.98 18.17 -16.40
C GLU A 37 19.39 19.57 -15.89
N ARG A 38 20.68 19.94 -15.93
CA ARG A 38 21.15 21.30 -15.59
C ARG A 38 20.58 22.36 -16.53
N ASP A 39 20.53 22.10 -17.84
CA ASP A 39 19.96 23.04 -18.81
C ASP A 39 18.45 23.29 -18.55
N LYS A 40 17.68 22.26 -18.20
CA LYS A 40 16.26 22.43 -17.81
C LYS A 40 16.10 23.33 -16.58
N LEU A 41 16.94 23.13 -15.56
CA LEU A 41 16.94 23.97 -14.35
C LEU A 41 17.30 25.42 -14.66
N ALA A 42 18.23 25.66 -15.59
CA ALA A 42 18.62 26.99 -16.03
C ALA A 42 17.53 27.71 -16.86
N VAL A 43 16.68 26.97 -17.58
CA VAL A 43 15.51 27.54 -18.29
C VAL A 43 14.40 27.91 -17.29
N ASN A 44 14.09 27.04 -16.33
CA ASN A 44 12.96 27.24 -15.42
C ASN A 44 13.14 28.44 -14.47
N SER A 45 14.37 28.74 -14.04
CA SER A 45 14.67 29.87 -13.15
C SER A 45 14.44 31.24 -13.79
N ARG A 46 14.34 31.32 -15.12
CA ARG A 46 14.16 32.56 -15.89
C ARG A 46 12.71 33.04 -16.02
N VAL A 47 11.73 32.26 -15.55
CA VAL A 47 10.29 32.52 -15.77
C VAL A 47 9.60 33.14 -14.55
N GLN A 48 10.26 33.19 -13.38
CA GLN A 48 9.60 33.40 -12.09
C GLN A 48 9.90 34.76 -11.41
N HIS A 49 10.02 35.84 -12.20
CA HIS A 49 10.30 37.19 -11.71
C HIS A 49 9.42 38.28 -12.36
N GLU A 50 8.12 38.28 -12.06
CA GLU A 50 7.29 39.48 -12.19
C GLU A 50 6.04 39.46 -11.29
N TRP A 51 5.53 40.65 -10.95
CA TRP A 51 4.29 41.00 -10.22
C TRP A 51 4.26 40.83 -8.68
N VAL A 52 3.89 41.93 -8.02
CA VAL A 52 4.04 42.16 -6.56
C VAL A 52 2.92 43.08 -6.04
N GLN A 53 2.05 42.55 -5.16
CA GLN A 53 1.29 43.28 -4.12
C GLN A 53 0.21 44.30 -4.63
N PRO A 54 -0.49 45.07 -3.75
CA PRO A 54 -1.68 44.56 -3.06
C PRO A 54 -2.87 45.54 -3.00
N GLU A 55 -3.99 45.13 -2.40
CA GLU A 55 -4.93 46.09 -1.80
C GLU A 55 -5.67 45.55 -0.55
N ASN A 56 -6.18 46.45 0.30
CA ASN A 56 -6.76 46.15 1.60
C ASN A 56 -8.29 46.24 1.59
N SER A 57 -8.96 45.41 2.42
CA SER A 57 -10.16 45.88 3.12
C SER A 57 -10.36 45.12 4.43
N SER A 58 -10.73 45.84 5.49
CA SER A 58 -11.03 45.28 6.80
C SER A 58 -12.53 45.24 7.05
N ASN A 59 -12.99 44.26 7.83
CA ASN A 59 -14.07 44.52 8.77
C ASN A 59 -14.10 43.51 9.92
N LYS A 60 -14.71 43.92 11.03
CA LYS A 60 -14.62 43.29 12.35
C LYS A 60 -16.01 43.19 12.97
N LYS A 61 -16.42 41.99 13.43
CA LYS A 61 -17.52 41.88 14.41
C LYS A 61 -17.47 40.61 15.27
N THR A 62 -17.48 40.85 16.57
CA THR A 62 -18.02 40.02 17.65
C THR A 62 -19.54 39.85 17.47
N SER A 63 -20.24 38.87 18.05
CA SER A 63 -19.88 37.66 18.83
C SER A 63 -21.09 36.67 18.73
N ASP A 64 -21.49 35.74 19.61
CA ASP A 64 -21.14 35.40 21.00
C ASP A 64 -21.48 33.93 21.35
N SER A 65 -21.59 33.62 22.64
CA SER A 65 -21.60 32.30 23.24
C SER A 65 -22.92 31.95 23.92
N HIS A 66 -23.40 30.71 23.75
CA HIS A 66 -24.43 30.11 24.60
C HIS A 66 -24.09 28.64 24.89
N ASN A 67 -23.76 28.37 26.16
CA ASN A 67 -23.65 27.01 26.70
C ASN A 67 -25.02 26.52 27.17
N ALA A 68 -25.42 25.32 26.77
CA ALA A 68 -26.55 24.59 27.33
C ALA A 68 -26.09 23.20 27.79
N ALA A 69 -25.86 23.04 29.10
CA ALA A 69 -25.33 21.81 29.66
C ALA A 69 -26.44 20.75 29.86
N PHE A 70 -26.54 19.80 28.94
CA PHE A 70 -27.40 18.63 29.12
C PHE A 70 -26.73 17.62 30.06
N LYS A 71 -27.32 17.41 31.23
CA LYS A 71 -26.99 16.25 32.09
C LYS A 71 -27.68 15.02 31.54
N GLY A 72 -26.95 14.20 30.78
CA GLY A 72 -27.36 12.85 30.40
C GLY A 72 -26.94 11.83 31.47
N GLU A 73 -27.70 10.74 31.60
CA GLU A 73 -27.46 9.68 32.59
C GLU A 73 -26.16 8.90 32.34
N GLY A 74 -25.69 8.23 33.39
CA GLY A 74 -24.44 7.46 33.37
C GLY A 74 -24.52 6.23 32.47
N THR A 75 -24.24 6.40 31.19
CA THR A 75 -23.94 5.29 30.28
C THR A 75 -22.78 4.49 30.86
N THR A 76 -22.98 3.19 31.13
CA THR A 76 -21.87 2.26 31.37
C THR A 76 -20.95 2.30 30.16
N ALA A 77 -19.77 2.91 30.32
CA ALA A 77 -18.89 3.22 29.20
C ALA A 77 -18.45 1.91 28.52
N VAL A 78 -19.01 1.66 27.34
CA VAL A 78 -18.58 0.55 26.47
C VAL A 78 -17.09 0.78 26.19
N PRO A 79 -16.20 -0.15 26.54
CA PRO A 79 -14.77 0.04 26.32
C PRO A 79 -14.52 0.28 24.82
N PRO A 80 -13.55 1.14 24.46
CA PRO A 80 -13.29 1.45 23.05
C PRO A 80 -13.00 0.16 22.28
N PRO A 81 -13.42 0.05 21.01
CA PRO A 81 -13.07 -1.08 20.16
C PRO A 81 -11.56 -1.34 20.20
N ARG A 82 -11.18 -2.63 20.20
CA ARG A 82 -9.79 -3.07 20.23
C ARG A 82 -9.62 -4.29 19.33
N TRP A 83 -8.40 -4.52 18.86
CA TRP A 83 -8.05 -5.83 18.30
C TRP A 83 -8.17 -6.89 19.40
N ASP A 84 -9.00 -7.90 19.14
CA ASP A 84 -9.47 -8.90 20.10
C ASP A 84 -9.09 -10.34 19.70
N ILE A 85 -8.40 -10.48 18.56
CA ILE A 85 -8.04 -11.76 17.95
C ILE A 85 -6.70 -12.23 18.52
N ASN A 86 -6.75 -13.13 19.51
CA ASN A 86 -5.58 -13.62 20.23
C ASN A 86 -5.14 -15.04 19.82
N VAL A 87 -5.81 -15.64 18.84
CA VAL A 87 -5.62 -17.06 18.44
C VAL A 87 -5.46 -17.13 16.92
N SER A 88 -4.33 -17.65 16.43
CA SER A 88 -4.06 -17.84 14.99
C SER A 88 -4.48 -19.21 14.43
N SER A 89 -5.00 -20.12 15.27
CA SER A 89 -5.46 -21.44 14.84
C SER A 89 -6.80 -21.38 14.08
N CYS A 90 -6.74 -21.12 12.78
CA CYS A 90 -7.86 -21.35 11.88
C CYS A 90 -7.66 -22.71 11.16
N PRO A 91 -8.53 -23.71 11.36
CA PRO A 91 -8.41 -25.01 10.70
C PRO A 91 -8.74 -24.92 9.20
N GLU A 92 -8.31 -25.91 8.42
CA GLU A 92 -8.78 -26.03 7.03
C GLU A 92 -10.24 -26.48 6.96
N ASN A 93 -11.00 -25.96 5.99
CA ASN A 93 -12.31 -26.51 5.65
C ASN A 93 -12.13 -27.80 4.84
N SER A 94 -11.96 -28.92 5.56
CA SER A 94 -11.65 -30.23 5.01
C SER A 94 -12.78 -30.80 4.12
N ASP A 95 -14.04 -30.40 4.33
CA ASP A 95 -15.18 -30.81 3.50
C ASP A 95 -14.96 -30.47 2.02
N LEU A 96 -14.28 -29.35 1.73
CA LEU A 96 -13.96 -28.95 0.36
C LEU A 96 -13.08 -29.98 -0.36
N ARG A 97 -12.26 -30.76 0.35
CA ARG A 97 -11.44 -31.83 -0.24
C ARG A 97 -12.28 -32.96 -0.84
N THR A 98 -13.53 -33.13 -0.40
CA THR A 98 -14.44 -34.14 -0.96
C THR A 98 -15.00 -33.73 -2.32
N GLN A 99 -15.09 -32.43 -2.58
CA GLN A 99 -15.79 -31.83 -3.71
C GLN A 99 -15.08 -32.10 -5.06
N SER A 100 -15.86 -32.42 -6.09
CA SER A 100 -15.31 -32.73 -7.41
C SER A 100 -14.56 -31.55 -8.04
N TRP A 101 -15.11 -30.33 -7.96
CA TRP A 101 -14.46 -29.14 -8.52
C TRP A 101 -13.12 -28.84 -7.84
N PHE A 102 -13.01 -29.04 -6.52
CA PHE A 102 -11.77 -28.81 -5.77
C PHE A 102 -10.66 -29.79 -6.18
N LYS A 103 -11.01 -31.06 -6.42
CA LYS A 103 -10.07 -32.10 -6.86
C LYS A 103 -9.47 -31.82 -8.24
N HIS A 104 -10.19 -31.13 -9.12
CA HIS A 104 -9.74 -30.75 -10.48
C HIS A 104 -9.07 -29.37 -10.52
N MET A 105 -9.31 -28.53 -9.51
CA MET A 105 -8.73 -27.19 -9.38
C MET A 105 -7.19 -27.23 -9.23
N ASP A 106 -6.52 -26.27 -9.86
CA ASP A 106 -5.07 -26.07 -9.79
C ASP A 106 -4.59 -25.98 -8.32
N SER A 107 -3.59 -26.79 -7.96
CA SER A 107 -3.17 -27.01 -6.57
C SER A 107 -2.64 -25.76 -5.87
N ARG A 108 -2.21 -24.73 -6.63
CA ARG A 108 -1.82 -23.42 -6.09
C ARG A 108 -2.95 -22.74 -5.31
N PHE A 109 -4.21 -23.05 -5.64
CA PHE A 109 -5.39 -22.48 -4.98
C PHE A 109 -5.88 -23.30 -3.79
N HIS A 110 -5.39 -24.53 -3.59
CA HIS A 110 -5.90 -25.42 -2.54
C HIS A 110 -5.76 -24.80 -1.16
N GLN A 111 -4.58 -24.28 -0.80
CA GLN A 111 -4.36 -23.66 0.51
C GLN A 111 -5.26 -22.43 0.73
N PHE A 112 -5.38 -21.55 -0.27
CA PHE A 112 -6.28 -20.40 -0.21
C PHE A 112 -7.74 -20.83 -0.03
N VAL A 113 -8.24 -21.74 -0.87
CA VAL A 113 -9.65 -22.14 -0.88
C VAL A 113 -10.06 -22.90 0.38
N LEU A 114 -9.14 -23.66 1.00
CA LEU A 114 -9.36 -24.30 2.30
C LEU A 114 -9.47 -23.30 3.46
N HIS A 115 -8.77 -22.16 3.39
CA HIS A 115 -8.65 -21.18 4.48
C HIS A 115 -9.34 -19.82 4.19
N ARG A 116 -10.01 -19.62 3.04
CA ARG A 116 -10.72 -18.36 2.68
C ARG A 116 -11.89 -17.97 3.59
N HIS A 117 -12.16 -18.74 4.64
CA HIS A 117 -13.11 -18.44 5.71
C HIS A 117 -12.42 -17.84 6.96
N CYS A 118 -11.09 -17.97 7.06
CA CYS A 118 -10.23 -17.35 8.06
C CYS A 118 -10.06 -15.87 7.70
N ARG A 119 -10.77 -14.97 8.40
CA ARG A 119 -10.77 -13.53 8.06
C ARG A 119 -9.83 -12.68 8.90
N TYR A 120 -9.59 -13.04 10.16
CA TYR A 120 -8.82 -12.24 11.09
C TYR A 120 -7.79 -13.06 11.84
N PHE A 121 -6.63 -12.44 12.08
CA PHE A 121 -5.47 -13.06 12.70
C PHE A 121 -4.90 -12.17 13.82
N PRO A 122 -4.09 -12.71 14.74
CA PRO A 122 -3.35 -11.91 15.72
C PRO A 122 -2.54 -10.78 15.08
N LEU A 123 -2.52 -9.63 15.75
CA LEU A 123 -1.75 -8.46 15.36
C LEU A 123 -0.46 -8.43 16.19
N ILE A 124 0.68 -8.57 15.52
CA ILE A 124 2.03 -8.70 16.11
C ILE A 124 2.60 -7.30 16.40
N LEU A 125 2.50 -6.40 15.42
CA LEU A 125 2.95 -5.01 15.50
C LEU A 125 1.79 -4.06 15.19
N ASN A 126 1.66 -2.98 15.95
CA ASN A 126 0.43 -2.19 16.06
C ASN A 126 0.68 -0.74 16.47
N HIS A 127 0.19 0.21 15.66
CA HIS A 127 0.46 1.65 15.84
C HIS A 127 -0.82 2.51 15.86
N PRO A 128 -1.71 2.35 16.85
CA PRO A 128 -2.93 3.16 16.96
C PRO A 128 -2.65 4.66 17.07
N GLU A 129 -1.47 5.05 17.58
CA GLU A 129 -0.99 6.43 17.65
C GLU A 129 -0.80 7.09 16.28
N LYS A 130 -0.55 6.32 15.21
CA LYS A 130 -0.40 6.85 13.84
C LYS A 130 -1.71 7.40 13.28
N CYS A 131 -2.84 7.10 13.92
CA CYS A 131 -4.16 7.64 13.61
C CYS A 131 -4.68 8.68 14.62
N GLN A 132 -3.88 9.05 15.63
CA GLN A 132 -4.22 10.14 16.55
C GLN A 132 -3.98 11.52 15.92
N GLY A 133 -4.67 12.55 16.42
CA GLY A 133 -4.57 13.92 15.89
C GLY A 133 -5.44 14.18 14.66
N LYS A 134 -4.96 15.06 13.76
CA LYS A 134 -5.69 15.55 12.57
C LYS A 134 -5.07 15.02 11.28
N VAL A 135 -4.94 13.70 11.20
CA VAL A 135 -4.48 13.00 9.99
C VAL A 135 -5.48 13.24 8.85
N TYR A 136 -5.02 13.95 7.82
CA TYR A 136 -5.83 14.25 6.64
C TYR A 136 -5.71 13.13 5.60
N LEU A 137 -4.48 12.66 5.37
CA LEU A 137 -4.16 11.56 4.46
C LEU A 137 -3.34 10.51 5.20
N LEU A 138 -3.85 9.27 5.22
CA LEU A 138 -3.10 8.09 5.61
C LEU A 138 -2.59 7.37 4.35
N ILE A 139 -1.28 7.25 4.21
CA ILE A 139 -0.60 6.49 3.16
C ILE A 139 -0.41 5.06 3.68
N VAL A 140 -0.92 4.08 2.95
CA VAL A 140 -1.01 2.68 3.39
C VAL A 140 -0.38 1.80 2.32
N VAL A 141 0.76 1.20 2.64
CA VAL A 141 1.63 0.54 1.65
C VAL A 141 1.65 -0.96 1.90
N LYS A 142 1.14 -1.73 0.93
CA LYS A 142 1.30 -3.18 0.86
C LYS A 142 2.79 -3.49 0.68
N SER A 143 3.40 -4.14 1.65
CA SER A 143 4.79 -4.59 1.61
C SER A 143 4.89 -6.03 2.15
N ILE A 144 6.02 -6.69 1.96
CA ILE A 144 6.30 -8.01 2.56
C ILE A 144 7.56 -7.91 3.41
N ILE A 145 7.67 -8.78 4.41
CA ILE A 145 8.75 -8.79 5.41
C ILE A 145 10.15 -8.50 4.83
N GLU A 146 10.56 -9.14 3.74
CA GLU A 146 11.90 -8.96 3.17
C GLU A 146 12.18 -7.60 2.49
N GLN A 147 11.17 -6.79 2.18
CA GLN A 147 11.31 -5.56 1.37
C GLN A 147 11.73 -4.31 2.18
N HIS A 148 12.70 -4.46 3.09
CA HIS A 148 13.22 -3.36 3.92
C HIS A 148 13.64 -2.15 3.08
N ASP A 149 14.43 -2.37 2.01
CA ASP A 149 14.94 -1.30 1.13
C ASP A 149 13.82 -0.52 0.42
N ARG A 150 12.70 -1.19 0.08
CA ARG A 150 11.53 -0.53 -0.52
C ARG A 150 10.86 0.39 0.50
N ARG A 151 10.62 -0.09 1.73
CA ARG A 151 10.01 0.71 2.80
C ARG A 151 10.87 1.92 3.16
N ASP A 152 12.18 1.73 3.28
CA ASP A 152 13.16 2.81 3.47
C ASP A 152 13.12 3.85 2.34
N ALA A 153 13.11 3.41 1.07
CA ALA A 153 12.97 4.31 -0.07
C ALA A 153 11.64 5.09 -0.06
N VAL A 154 10.53 4.44 0.32
CA VAL A 154 9.22 5.09 0.49
C VAL A 154 9.26 6.14 1.61
N ARG A 155 9.79 5.81 2.80
CA ARG A 155 9.96 6.74 3.94
C ARG A 155 10.82 7.95 3.58
N LYS A 156 11.88 7.75 2.78
CA LYS A 156 12.80 8.80 2.34
C LYS A 156 12.27 9.66 1.19
N THR A 157 11.26 9.19 0.45
CA THR A 157 10.72 9.88 -0.73
C THR A 157 9.23 10.23 -0.59
N TRP A 158 8.33 9.50 -1.24
CA TRP A 158 6.94 9.89 -1.41
C TRP A 158 6.07 9.63 -0.17
N GLY A 159 6.36 8.57 0.58
CA GLY A 159 5.71 8.22 1.85
C GLY A 159 6.31 8.91 3.07
N ARG A 160 7.13 9.96 2.88
CA ARG A 160 7.66 10.77 3.98
C ARG A 160 6.52 11.48 4.73
N GLU A 161 6.41 11.22 6.04
CA GLU A 161 5.49 11.96 6.92
C GLU A 161 5.82 13.46 6.94
N LYS A 162 4.77 14.28 6.91
CA LYS A 162 4.84 15.75 6.89
C LYS A 162 3.49 16.36 7.26
N GLU A 163 3.50 17.63 7.62
CA GLU A 163 2.29 18.46 7.71
C GLU A 163 2.32 19.50 6.58
N VAL A 164 1.16 19.75 5.96
CA VAL A 164 0.98 20.76 4.91
C VAL A 164 -0.31 21.52 5.23
N ASP A 165 -0.25 22.83 5.43
CA ASP A 165 -1.41 23.68 5.78
C ASP A 165 -2.25 23.17 6.97
N GLY A 166 -1.59 22.63 8.01
CA GLY A 166 -2.26 22.04 9.18
C GLY A 166 -2.90 20.66 8.93
N LYS A 167 -2.69 20.06 7.74
CA LYS A 167 -3.15 18.73 7.34
C LYS A 167 -1.99 17.74 7.49
N GLN A 168 -2.14 16.76 8.39
CA GLN A 168 -1.09 15.78 8.65
C GLN A 168 -1.16 14.63 7.64
N ILE A 169 0.00 14.24 7.11
CA ILE A 169 0.20 13.08 6.24
C ILE A 169 1.01 12.05 7.01
N LYS A 170 0.43 10.86 7.19
CA LYS A 170 0.99 9.73 7.96
C LYS A 170 1.16 8.50 7.09
N THR A 171 2.10 7.63 7.43
CA THR A 171 2.43 6.44 6.62
C THR A 171 2.43 5.17 7.48
N LEU A 172 1.89 4.08 6.93
CA LEU A 172 1.90 2.74 7.50
C LEU A 172 2.21 1.69 6.43
N PHE A 173 2.97 0.66 6.82
CA PHE A 173 3.25 -0.52 5.99
C PHE A 173 2.42 -1.71 6.49
N LEU A 174 1.85 -2.49 5.55
CA LEU A 174 1.00 -3.64 5.85
C LEU A 174 1.74 -4.95 5.52
N LEU A 175 2.08 -5.74 6.53
CA LEU A 175 2.84 -7.00 6.43
C LEU A 175 2.08 -8.19 7.02
N GLY A 176 2.37 -9.40 6.52
CA GLY A 176 2.10 -10.66 7.21
C GLY A 176 3.37 -11.30 7.81
N THR A 177 3.29 -12.58 8.15
CA THR A 177 4.44 -13.43 8.53
C THR A 177 4.92 -14.30 7.35
N THR A 178 6.11 -14.88 7.45
CA THR A 178 6.68 -15.78 6.43
C THR A 178 7.02 -17.14 7.01
N SER A 179 6.16 -18.14 6.80
CA SER A 179 6.34 -19.49 7.35
C SER A 179 7.25 -20.40 6.51
N LEU A 180 7.58 -20.00 5.28
CA LEU A 180 8.21 -20.87 4.27
C LEU A 180 9.75 -20.77 4.22
N ARG A 181 10.38 -19.97 5.09
CA ARG A 181 11.84 -19.68 5.02
C ARG A 181 12.56 -20.05 6.31
N LYS A 182 13.71 -20.73 6.16
CA LYS A 182 14.60 -21.14 7.28
C LYS A 182 15.00 -19.96 8.17
N ASP A 183 15.17 -18.78 7.56
CA ASP A 183 15.62 -17.55 8.19
C ASP A 183 14.48 -16.67 8.74
N HIS A 184 13.22 -17.16 8.79
CA HIS A 184 12.07 -16.41 9.30
C HIS A 184 12.36 -15.73 10.66
N ARG A 185 12.98 -16.43 11.61
CA ARG A 185 13.32 -15.87 12.94
C ARG A 185 14.39 -14.76 12.90
N ASN A 186 15.16 -14.65 11.83
CA ASN A 186 16.12 -13.57 11.63
C ASN A 186 15.44 -12.39 10.93
N LEU A 187 14.64 -12.66 9.89
CA LEU A 187 13.80 -11.67 9.22
C LEU A 187 12.82 -10.98 10.19
N GLN A 188 12.19 -11.74 11.09
CA GLN A 188 11.26 -11.21 12.08
C GLN A 188 11.94 -10.24 13.06
N ARG A 189 13.17 -10.53 13.49
CA ARG A 189 13.97 -9.61 14.32
C ARG A 189 14.37 -8.34 13.58
N LEU A 190 14.62 -8.42 12.27
CA LEU A 190 14.90 -7.24 11.45
C LEU A 190 13.65 -6.35 11.32
N ILE A 191 12.45 -6.92 11.27
CA ILE A 191 11.18 -6.18 11.35
C ILE A 191 10.97 -5.56 12.73
N GLU A 192 11.20 -6.31 13.81
CA GLU A 192 11.11 -5.80 15.19
C GLU A 192 12.09 -4.63 15.43
N GLN A 193 13.27 -4.67 14.82
CA GLN A 193 14.26 -3.57 14.85
C GLN A 193 13.86 -2.39 13.95
N GLU A 194 13.36 -2.64 12.74
CA GLU A 194 12.88 -1.61 11.82
C GLU A 194 11.71 -0.83 12.46
N ASP A 195 10.78 -1.53 13.10
CA ASP A 195 9.62 -0.92 13.74
C ASP A 195 9.97 -0.18 15.03
N GLN A 196 10.92 -0.68 15.84
CA GLN A 196 11.48 0.09 16.97
C GLN A 196 12.10 1.44 16.56
N ILE A 197 12.51 1.59 15.29
CA ILE A 197 13.09 2.83 14.75
C ILE A 197 12.03 3.73 14.09
N HIS A 198 11.00 3.15 13.46
CA HIS A 198 10.06 3.89 12.60
C HIS A 198 8.61 3.96 13.12
N GLY A 199 8.17 3.02 13.96
CA GLY A 199 6.82 2.93 14.51
C GLY A 199 5.74 3.03 13.43
N ASP A 200 5.84 2.18 12.41
CA ASP A 200 5.03 2.29 11.19
C ASP A 200 4.66 0.97 10.50
N ILE A 201 4.91 -0.17 11.15
CA ILE A 201 4.63 -1.50 10.61
C ILE A 201 3.40 -2.11 11.28
N LEU A 202 2.30 -2.29 10.53
CA LEU A 202 1.23 -3.19 10.94
C LEU A 202 1.54 -4.59 10.43
N GLN A 203 1.75 -5.53 11.35
CA GLN A 203 2.04 -6.92 11.02
C GLN A 203 1.01 -7.86 11.64
N TRP A 204 0.40 -8.72 10.82
CA TRP A 204 -0.52 -9.77 11.27
C TRP A 204 0.09 -11.16 11.15
N ASP A 205 -0.30 -12.09 12.03
CA ASP A 205 0.11 -13.49 12.00
C ASP A 205 -0.66 -14.32 10.94
N PHE A 206 -0.53 -13.93 9.67
CA PHE A 206 -0.93 -14.77 8.53
C PHE A 206 0.20 -14.83 7.50
N MET A 207 0.30 -15.96 6.80
CA MET A 207 1.32 -16.18 5.78
C MET A 207 1.14 -15.21 4.60
N ASP A 208 2.09 -14.28 4.43
CA ASP A 208 2.03 -13.22 3.43
C ASP A 208 2.28 -13.79 2.01
N THR A 209 1.25 -13.79 1.17
CA THR A 209 1.31 -14.30 -0.21
C THR A 209 0.36 -13.52 -1.11
N PHE A 210 0.58 -13.61 -2.43
CA PHE A 210 -0.24 -12.92 -3.42
C PHE A 210 -1.75 -13.19 -3.29
N PHE A 211 -2.16 -14.45 -3.05
CA PHE A 211 -3.57 -14.79 -2.84
C PHE A 211 -4.13 -14.34 -1.47
N ASN A 212 -3.27 -13.97 -0.52
CA ASN A 212 -3.64 -13.44 0.79
C ASN A 212 -3.59 -11.89 0.85
N LEU A 213 -3.38 -11.18 -0.26
CA LEU A 213 -3.44 -9.71 -0.26
C LEU A 213 -4.85 -9.20 0.10
N THR A 214 -5.91 -9.94 -0.25
CA THR A 214 -7.30 -9.63 0.15
C THR A 214 -7.53 -9.87 1.63
N LEU A 215 -6.81 -10.83 2.22
CA LEU A 215 -6.78 -11.04 3.67
C LEU A 215 -6.09 -9.87 4.37
N LYS A 216 -4.97 -9.37 3.81
CA LYS A 216 -4.29 -8.14 4.25
C LYS A 216 -5.23 -6.93 4.23
N GLU A 217 -6.04 -6.79 3.17
CA GLU A 217 -7.04 -5.71 3.05
C GLU A 217 -8.11 -5.78 4.15
N VAL A 218 -8.78 -6.91 4.36
CA VAL A 218 -9.86 -6.97 5.38
C VAL A 218 -9.32 -6.78 6.80
N ASN A 219 -8.09 -7.24 7.07
CA ASN A 219 -7.43 -7.00 8.36
C ASN A 219 -7.09 -5.51 8.56
N PHE A 220 -6.57 -4.83 7.53
CA PHE A 220 -6.39 -3.38 7.55
C PHE A 220 -7.73 -2.63 7.70
N LEU A 221 -8.79 -3.02 6.99
CA LEU A 221 -10.10 -2.38 7.09
C LEU A 221 -10.72 -2.52 8.51
N LYS A 222 -10.60 -3.68 9.16
CA LYS A 222 -10.98 -3.84 10.59
C LYS A 222 -10.12 -2.95 11.48
N TRP A 223 -8.81 -2.93 11.28
CA TRP A 223 -7.87 -2.13 12.09
C TRP A 223 -8.16 -0.63 11.97
N PHE A 224 -8.36 -0.15 10.75
CA PHE A 224 -8.71 1.24 10.45
C PHE A 224 -10.07 1.64 11.05
N HIS A 225 -11.07 0.76 10.97
CA HIS A 225 -12.36 0.99 11.61
C HIS A 225 -12.24 1.15 13.14
N ILE A 226 -11.37 0.37 13.78
CA ILE A 226 -11.13 0.39 15.22
C ILE A 226 -10.32 1.62 15.66
N TYR A 227 -9.18 1.90 15.02
CA TYR A 227 -8.18 2.83 15.53
C TYR A 227 -8.14 4.20 14.85
N CYS A 228 -8.83 4.38 13.72
CA CYS A 228 -8.71 5.58 12.87
C CYS A 228 -10.03 6.34 12.68
N PRO A 229 -10.66 6.89 13.74
CA PRO A 229 -11.90 7.65 13.61
C PRO A 229 -11.70 8.99 12.88
N SER A 230 -10.58 9.67 13.11
CA SER A 230 -10.33 11.06 12.66
C SER A 230 -9.76 11.20 11.25
N VAL A 231 -9.27 10.11 10.64
CA VAL A 231 -8.65 10.15 9.30
C VAL A 231 -9.71 10.50 8.24
N GLN A 232 -9.39 11.42 7.32
CA GLN A 232 -10.30 11.85 6.25
C GLN A 232 -10.15 11.05 4.94
N TYR A 233 -8.92 10.80 4.51
CA TYR A 233 -8.59 10.07 3.27
C TYR A 233 -7.52 9.01 3.48
N ILE A 234 -7.58 7.97 2.66
CA ILE A 234 -6.61 6.87 2.60
C ILE A 234 -6.09 6.77 1.16
N PHE A 235 -4.78 6.82 0.98
CA PHE A 235 -4.14 6.29 -0.23
C PHE A 235 -3.60 4.90 0.08
N LYS A 236 -4.04 3.87 -0.66
CA LYS A 236 -3.49 2.52 -0.60
C LYS A 236 -2.64 2.27 -1.85
N GLY A 237 -1.47 1.66 -1.71
CA GLY A 237 -0.65 1.23 -2.84
C GLY A 237 0.32 0.09 -2.51
N ASP A 238 1.06 -0.37 -3.51
CA ASP A 238 2.17 -1.34 -3.37
C ASP A 238 3.52 -0.64 -3.06
N ASP A 239 4.55 -1.39 -2.67
CA ASP A 239 5.87 -0.83 -2.29
C ASP A 239 6.86 -0.64 -3.46
N ASP A 240 6.47 -0.90 -4.72
CA ASP A 240 7.26 -0.61 -5.93
C ASP A 240 6.65 0.44 -6.90
N ILE A 241 5.73 1.27 -6.42
CA ILE A 241 5.25 2.45 -7.16
C ILE A 241 5.93 3.75 -6.72
N PHE A 242 5.73 4.83 -7.49
CA PHE A 242 6.01 6.21 -7.10
C PHE A 242 4.71 7.01 -6.98
N VAL A 243 4.61 7.86 -5.96
CA VAL A 243 3.40 8.66 -5.69
C VAL A 243 3.76 10.16 -5.61
N ASN A 244 3.15 10.99 -6.46
CA ASN A 244 3.23 12.44 -6.27
C ASN A 244 2.25 12.87 -5.17
N THR A 245 2.71 12.89 -3.91
CA THR A 245 1.86 13.27 -2.76
C THR A 245 1.50 14.76 -2.71
N GLY A 246 2.17 15.63 -3.47
CA GLY A 246 1.71 17.01 -3.68
C GLY A 246 0.41 17.02 -4.48
N ASN A 247 0.44 16.42 -5.67
CA ASN A 247 -0.71 16.33 -6.57
C ASN A 247 -1.93 15.62 -5.93
N ILE A 248 -1.71 14.67 -5.00
CA ILE A 248 -2.81 14.10 -4.20
C ILE A 248 -3.46 15.15 -3.28
N MET A 249 -2.66 15.98 -2.60
CA MET A 249 -3.20 17.04 -1.71
C MET A 249 -3.94 18.12 -2.52
N ASP A 250 -3.41 18.51 -3.67
CA ASP A 250 -4.04 19.46 -4.59
C ASP A 250 -5.38 18.92 -5.12
N PHE A 251 -5.41 17.65 -5.54
CA PHE A 251 -6.63 16.96 -5.97
C PHE A 251 -7.66 16.85 -4.84
N LEU A 252 -7.24 16.54 -3.61
CA LEU A 252 -8.13 16.45 -2.45
C LEU A 252 -8.71 17.81 -2.06
N GLU A 253 -7.95 18.90 -2.14
CA GLU A 253 -8.48 20.26 -1.91
C GLU A 253 -9.41 20.73 -3.03
N PHE A 254 -9.13 20.37 -4.29
CA PHE A 254 -10.06 20.57 -5.39
C PHE A 254 -11.39 19.81 -5.16
N LYS A 255 -11.32 18.53 -4.75
CA LYS A 255 -12.49 17.69 -4.50
C LYS A 255 -13.24 18.02 -3.21
N ARG A 256 -12.61 18.62 -2.21
CA ARG A 256 -13.25 19.11 -0.96
C ARG A 256 -14.42 20.07 -1.22
N LYS A 257 -14.46 20.72 -2.38
CA LYS A 257 -15.54 21.63 -2.81
C LYS A 257 -16.83 20.90 -3.23
N ASP A 258 -16.80 19.58 -3.38
CA ASP A 258 -17.97 18.74 -3.68
C ASP A 258 -18.26 17.80 -2.49
N PRO A 259 -19.16 18.18 -1.57
CA PRO A 259 -19.44 17.41 -0.35
C PRO A 259 -20.25 16.12 -0.58
N GLN A 260 -20.66 15.80 -1.82
CA GLN A 260 -21.39 14.57 -2.15
C GLN A 260 -20.46 13.41 -2.54
N ILE A 261 -19.17 13.67 -2.77
CA ILE A 261 -18.24 12.66 -3.30
C ILE A 261 -17.89 11.58 -2.27
N ASN A 262 -18.45 10.40 -2.48
CA ASN A 262 -17.94 9.14 -1.93
C ASN A 262 -16.65 8.75 -2.67
N LEU A 263 -15.53 9.40 -2.33
CA LEU A 263 -14.30 9.31 -3.11
C LEU A 263 -13.75 7.86 -3.17
N PHE A 264 -13.56 7.37 -4.39
CA PHE A 264 -12.76 6.20 -4.73
C PHE A 264 -12.20 6.42 -6.14
N VAL A 265 -10.88 6.61 -6.28
CA VAL A 265 -10.23 6.91 -7.57
C VAL A 265 -8.89 6.17 -7.71
N GLY A 266 -8.59 5.73 -8.92
CA GLY A 266 -7.39 4.98 -9.31
C GLY A 266 -7.47 4.68 -10.81
N ASP A 267 -6.72 3.68 -11.30
CA ASP A 267 -6.91 3.16 -12.66
C ASP A 267 -8.16 2.26 -12.68
N ILE A 268 -9.29 2.81 -13.15
CA ILE A 268 -10.60 2.15 -13.09
C ILE A 268 -10.78 1.17 -14.26
N ILE A 269 -10.52 -0.09 -13.97
CA ILE A 269 -10.65 -1.21 -14.90
C ILE A 269 -12.12 -1.63 -14.99
N SER A 270 -12.64 -1.72 -16.22
CA SER A 270 -14.02 -2.13 -16.52
C SER A 270 -14.05 -3.23 -17.59
N ARG A 271 -15.10 -4.08 -17.55
CA ARG A 271 -15.28 -5.23 -18.47
C ARG A 271 -14.13 -6.26 -18.43
N ALA A 272 -13.39 -6.32 -17.33
CA ALA A 272 -12.36 -7.33 -17.11
C ALA A 272 -12.97 -8.72 -16.90
N ALA A 273 -12.17 -9.76 -17.16
CA ALA A 273 -12.54 -11.15 -16.96
C ALA A 273 -11.33 -11.94 -16.42
N PRO A 274 -11.54 -13.09 -15.75
CA PRO A 274 -10.47 -13.83 -15.12
C PRO A 274 -9.51 -14.45 -16.15
N ILE A 275 -8.21 -14.20 -15.99
CA ILE A 275 -7.20 -14.68 -16.94
C ILE A 275 -7.09 -16.21 -16.85
N ARG A 276 -7.22 -16.89 -17.99
CA ARG A 276 -7.22 -18.37 -18.07
C ARG A 276 -5.88 -18.98 -18.45
N ASN A 277 -4.86 -18.18 -18.76
CA ASN A 277 -3.49 -18.68 -18.96
C ASN A 277 -2.89 -19.06 -17.59
N ARG A 278 -2.67 -20.36 -17.35
CA ARG A 278 -2.09 -20.91 -16.10
C ARG A 278 -0.71 -20.33 -15.73
N GLN A 279 0.03 -19.77 -16.69
CA GLN A 279 1.34 -19.14 -16.47
C GLN A 279 1.25 -17.71 -15.91
N SER A 280 0.09 -17.06 -15.97
CA SER A 280 -0.09 -15.71 -15.42
C SER A 280 -0.08 -15.73 -13.89
N LYS A 281 0.53 -14.72 -13.25
CA LYS A 281 0.35 -14.49 -11.80
C LYS A 281 -1.10 -14.19 -11.43
N TYR A 282 -1.85 -13.60 -12.35
CA TYR A 282 -3.29 -13.29 -12.25
C TYR A 282 -4.18 -14.42 -12.81
N PHE A 283 -3.67 -15.65 -12.99
CA PHE A 283 -4.47 -16.79 -13.41
C PHE A 283 -5.60 -17.07 -12.41
N ILE A 284 -6.79 -17.41 -12.89
CA ILE A 284 -7.89 -17.93 -12.05
C ILE A 284 -8.51 -19.17 -12.70
N PRO A 285 -8.69 -20.29 -11.97
CA PRO A 285 -9.40 -21.47 -12.46
C PRO A 285 -10.92 -21.21 -12.61
N LYS A 286 -11.58 -21.89 -13.57
CA LYS A 286 -13.04 -21.76 -13.78
C LYS A 286 -13.82 -22.32 -12.59
N GLU A 287 -13.26 -23.36 -11.98
CA GLU A 287 -13.71 -24.06 -10.78
C GLU A 287 -13.83 -23.15 -9.55
N LEU A 288 -13.09 -22.02 -9.54
CA LEU A 288 -13.16 -21.00 -8.50
C LEU A 288 -14.07 -19.83 -8.90
N TYR A 289 -14.00 -19.37 -10.16
CA TYR A 289 -14.80 -18.24 -10.65
C TYR A 289 -14.90 -18.24 -12.18
N ASP A 290 -16.12 -18.22 -12.73
CA ASP A 290 -16.39 -18.17 -14.18
C ASP A 290 -17.47 -17.14 -14.57
N LYS A 291 -17.25 -15.90 -14.11
CA LYS A 291 -18.02 -14.70 -14.48
C LYS A 291 -17.04 -13.57 -14.88
N PRO A 292 -17.50 -12.49 -15.54
CA PRO A 292 -16.75 -11.23 -15.62
C PRO A 292 -16.51 -10.65 -14.23
N TYR A 293 -15.48 -9.81 -14.07
CA TYR A 293 -15.24 -9.08 -12.84
C TYR A 293 -16.15 -7.84 -12.70
N PRO A 294 -16.35 -7.32 -11.47
CA PRO A 294 -16.90 -5.99 -11.27
C PRO A 294 -16.03 -4.89 -11.90
N VAL A 295 -16.47 -3.63 -11.79
CA VAL A 295 -15.61 -2.47 -12.05
C VAL A 295 -14.78 -2.22 -10.79
N TYR A 296 -13.45 -2.07 -10.94
CA TYR A 296 -12.53 -1.95 -9.82
C TYR A 296 -11.35 -1.01 -10.13
N ALA A 297 -10.61 -0.59 -9.09
CA ALA A 297 -9.36 0.17 -9.26
C ALA A 297 -8.16 -0.78 -9.13
N GLY A 298 -7.25 -0.78 -10.09
CA GLY A 298 -6.05 -1.62 -10.07
C GLY A 298 -4.76 -0.86 -10.35
N GLY A 299 -3.74 -1.60 -10.80
CA GLY A 299 -2.51 -1.02 -11.37
C GLY A 299 -1.43 -0.60 -10.37
N GLY A 300 -1.70 -0.65 -9.07
CA GLY A 300 -0.70 -0.45 -8.00
C GLY A 300 -1.11 0.52 -6.88
N GLY A 301 -2.23 1.23 -7.02
CA GLY A 301 -2.77 2.03 -5.91
C GLY A 301 -4.03 2.85 -6.22
N PHE A 302 -4.75 3.23 -5.17
CA PHE A 302 -5.98 4.02 -5.22
C PHE A 302 -6.15 4.94 -4.01
N LEU A 303 -6.94 5.99 -4.17
CA LEU A 303 -7.25 7.02 -3.18
C LEU A 303 -8.74 6.99 -2.84
N MET A 304 -9.09 6.90 -1.56
CA MET A 304 -10.48 6.82 -1.10
C MET A 304 -10.79 7.64 0.16
N ALA A 305 -12.05 7.99 0.33
CA ALA A 305 -12.55 8.63 1.55
C ALA A 305 -12.69 7.60 2.69
N SER A 306 -12.33 7.98 3.91
CA SER A 306 -12.43 7.12 5.09
C SER A 306 -13.86 6.74 5.47
N SER A 307 -14.85 7.51 5.01
CA SER A 307 -16.28 7.14 5.11
C SER A 307 -16.59 5.90 4.26
N LEU A 308 -16.01 5.79 3.07
CA LEU A 308 -16.12 4.60 2.22
C LEU A 308 -15.32 3.44 2.81
N ALA A 309 -14.11 3.66 3.34
CA ALA A 309 -13.32 2.61 4.01
C ALA A 309 -14.12 1.87 5.10
N ARG A 310 -14.86 2.62 5.93
CA ARG A 310 -15.72 2.05 6.99
C ARG A 310 -16.96 1.32 6.44
N ARG A 311 -17.47 1.72 5.27
CA ARG A 311 -18.53 0.96 4.56
C ARG A 311 -17.99 -0.30 3.88
N LEU A 312 -16.76 -0.25 3.34
CA LEU A 312 -16.06 -1.41 2.77
C LEU A 312 -15.77 -2.47 3.83
N PHE A 313 -15.33 -2.06 5.04
CA PHE A 313 -15.20 -2.97 6.18
C PHE A 313 -16.49 -3.75 6.44
N VAL A 314 -17.61 -3.06 6.66
CA VAL A 314 -18.92 -3.67 6.94
C VAL A 314 -19.42 -4.56 5.79
N ALA A 315 -19.25 -4.12 4.54
CA ALA A 315 -19.62 -4.93 3.37
C ALA A 315 -18.74 -6.19 3.23
N SER A 316 -17.44 -6.09 3.56
CA SER A 316 -16.50 -7.20 3.39
C SER A 316 -16.85 -8.41 4.25
N GLU A 317 -17.50 -8.24 5.40
CA GLU A 317 -17.92 -9.33 6.29
C GLU A 317 -18.94 -10.28 5.64
N GLN A 318 -19.66 -9.81 4.62
CA GLN A 318 -20.61 -10.60 3.84
C GLN A 318 -20.02 -11.14 2.52
N ILE A 319 -18.76 -10.79 2.22
CA ILE A 319 -18.08 -11.13 0.97
C ILE A 319 -16.97 -12.15 1.26
N GLN A 320 -17.01 -13.28 0.54
CA GLN A 320 -15.96 -14.30 0.61
C GLN A 320 -14.66 -13.76 -0.01
N LEU A 321 -13.53 -14.02 0.64
CA LEU A 321 -12.22 -13.60 0.13
C LEU A 321 -11.97 -14.16 -1.28
N PHE A 322 -11.52 -13.29 -2.17
CA PHE A 322 -11.08 -13.59 -3.54
C PHE A 322 -9.55 -13.53 -3.60
N PRO A 323 -8.83 -14.30 -4.45
CA PRO A 323 -7.37 -14.37 -4.41
C PRO A 323 -6.66 -13.23 -5.18
N ILE A 324 -7.36 -12.16 -5.53
CA ILE A 324 -6.84 -10.91 -6.11
C ILE A 324 -7.40 -9.78 -5.23
N ASP A 325 -6.57 -8.88 -4.69
CA ASP A 325 -7.03 -7.92 -3.66
C ASP A 325 -7.74 -6.68 -4.20
N ASP A 326 -7.54 -6.39 -5.48
CA ASP A 326 -8.20 -5.29 -6.19
C ASP A 326 -9.61 -5.68 -6.72
N VAL A 327 -10.08 -6.93 -6.60
CA VAL A 327 -11.27 -7.49 -7.31
C VAL A 327 -12.37 -8.02 -6.38
#